data_AF-A0A7W7YLY8-F1
#
_entry.id   AF-A0A7W7YLY8-F1
#
_cell.length_a   1.000
_cell.length_b   1.000
_cell.length_c   1.000
_cell.angle_alpha   90.00
_cell.angle_beta   90.00
_cell.angle_gamma   90.00
#
_symmetry.space_group_name_H-M   'P 1'
#
loop_
_entity.id
_entity.type
_entity.pdbx_description
1 polymer ?
#
loop_
_entity_poly.entity_id
_entity_poly.type
_entity_poly.pdbx_seq_one_letter_code
_entity_poly.pdbx_strand_id
1 'polypeptide(L)'
;MTAAVCLECGRMKTGAWKACPVCRFVPESLEDRARHLITTDHYLKPDKLEAISREIQAGQKPQFVDEQVRAVMEQLEQIDKDPREKQRMQRVKLQVRLVLIALGALILSGIWLWVNRG
;
A
#
# COMPACT_ATOMS: atom_id res chain seq x y z
N MET A 1 11.62 -5.47 0.11
CA MET A 1 10.70 -5.12 1.22
C MET A 1 11.15 -3.76 1.74
N THR A 2 10.23 -2.84 2.01
CA THR A 2 10.54 -1.50 2.56
C THR A 2 10.40 -1.55 4.08
N ALA A 3 11.46 -1.25 4.82
CA ALA A 3 11.39 -1.02 6.26
C ALA A 3 10.90 0.41 6.56
N ALA A 4 10.06 0.56 7.58
CA ALA A 4 9.50 1.84 7.99
C ALA A 4 9.34 1.91 9.52
N VAL A 5 9.28 3.13 10.06
CA VAL A 5 8.94 3.38 11.47
C VAL A 5 7.46 3.75 11.58
N CYS A 6 6.75 3.23 12.59
CA CYS A 6 5.42 3.71 12.94
C CYS A 6 5.53 5.03 13.71
N LEU A 7 4.89 6.10 13.24
CA LEU A 7 4.98 7.41 13.90
C LEU A 7 4.20 7.50 15.22
N GLU A 8 3.24 6.59 15.43
CA GLU A 8 2.43 6.56 16.65
C GLU A 8 3.07 5.81 17.82
N CYS A 9 3.85 4.76 17.55
CA CYS A 9 4.41 3.91 18.61
C CYS A 9 5.91 3.61 18.45
N GLY A 10 6.55 4.12 17.40
CA GLY A 10 7.98 3.97 17.15
C GLY A 10 8.42 2.57 16.68
N ARG A 11 7.53 1.57 16.60
CA ARG A 11 7.92 0.22 16.17
C ARG A 11 8.27 0.17 14.69
N MET A 12 9.31 -0.60 14.36
CA MET A 12 9.65 -0.96 12.99
C MET A 12 8.54 -1.81 12.37
N LYS A 13 8.22 -1.56 11.10
CA LYS A 13 7.22 -2.28 10.33
C LYS A 13 7.63 -2.39 8.86
N THR A 14 6.96 -3.29 8.14
CA THR A 14 7.14 -3.43 6.70
C THR A 14 6.13 -2.56 5.96
N GLY A 15 6.62 -1.62 5.16
CA GLY A 15 5.82 -0.71 4.34
C GLY A 15 5.31 0.51 5.10
N ALA A 16 5.45 1.68 4.47
CA ALA A 16 5.03 2.98 5.01
C ALA A 16 3.53 3.02 5.38
N TRP A 17 2.68 2.37 4.60
CA TRP A 17 1.22 2.48 4.73
C TRP A 17 0.51 1.23 5.25
N LYS A 18 1.26 0.17 5.59
CA LYS A 18 0.66 -1.01 6.23
C LYS A 18 0.34 -0.73 7.70
N ALA A 19 -0.70 -1.38 8.21
CA ALA A 19 -1.07 -1.36 9.61
C ALA A 19 0.13 -1.74 10.49
N CYS A 20 0.37 -0.97 11.56
CA CYS A 20 1.40 -1.31 12.53
C CYS A 20 1.07 -2.65 13.22
N PRO A 21 2.03 -3.58 13.33
CA PRO A 21 1.78 -4.87 14.00
C PRO A 21 1.53 -4.74 15.52
N VAL A 22 1.85 -3.58 16.11
CA VAL A 22 1.71 -3.33 17.55
C VAL A 22 0.50 -2.45 17.85
N CYS A 23 0.49 -1.19 17.38
CA CYS A 23 -0.60 -0.25 17.69
C CYS A 23 -1.73 -0.26 16.65
N ARG A 24 -1.63 -1.05 15.58
CA ARG A 24 -2.61 -1.15 14.49
C ARG A 24 -2.89 0.11 13.69
N PHE A 25 -2.22 1.23 13.98
CA PHE A 25 -2.39 2.47 13.22
C PHE A 25 -2.13 2.28 11.73
N VAL A 26 -2.98 2.89 10.91
CA VAL A 26 -2.91 2.94 9.45
C VAL A 26 -2.90 4.42 9.02
N PRO A 27 -1.89 4.90 8.28
CA PRO A 27 -1.89 6.26 7.76
C PRO A 27 -3.01 6.44 6.72
N GLU A 28 -3.93 7.37 6.96
CA GLU A 28 -5.08 7.62 6.08
C GLU A 28 -4.93 8.91 5.26
N SER A 29 -4.57 10.01 5.92
CA SER A 29 -4.42 11.30 5.26
C SER A 29 -3.20 11.32 4.33
N LEU A 30 -3.25 12.17 3.30
CA LEU A 30 -2.12 12.35 2.38
C LEU A 30 -0.85 12.79 3.12
N GLU A 31 -1.01 13.68 4.09
CA GLU A 31 0.07 14.17 4.95
C GLU A 31 0.64 13.07 5.85
N ASP A 32 -0.21 12.24 6.48
CA ASP A 32 0.26 11.10 7.28
C ASP A 32 1.01 10.08 6.42
N ARG A 33 0.48 9.79 5.23
CA ARG A 33 1.13 8.90 4.25
C ARG A 33 2.48 9.44 3.84
N ALA A 34 2.62 10.76 3.66
CA ALA A 34 3.89 11.41 3.32
C ALA A 34 4.90 11.31 4.48
N ARG A 35 4.51 11.66 5.71
CA ARG A 35 5.38 11.54 6.89
C ARG A 35 5.83 10.09 7.14
N HIS A 36 4.93 9.13 6.98
CA HIS A 36 5.26 7.71 7.11
C HIS A 36 6.14 7.20 5.96
N LEU A 37 6.07 7.81 4.77
CA LEU A 37 6.95 7.48 3.66
C LEU A 37 8.37 8.02 3.87
N ILE A 38 8.49 9.26 4.38
CA ILE A 38 9.79 9.87 4.73
C ILE A 38 10.52 9.03 5.78
N THR A 39 9.80 8.34 6.67
CA THR A 39 10.38 7.47 7.70
C THR A 39 10.53 6.01 7.24
N THR A 40 11.02 5.83 6.01
CA THR A 40 11.34 4.51 5.42
C THR A 40 12.80 4.40 5.00
N ASP A 41 13.23 3.16 4.73
CA ASP A 41 14.55 2.84 4.18
C ASP A 41 14.79 3.35 2.75
N HIS A 42 13.75 3.90 2.10
CA HIS A 42 13.89 4.59 0.81
C HIS A 42 14.44 6.01 0.97
N TYR A 43 14.20 6.65 2.12
CA TYR A 43 14.60 8.03 2.39
C TYR A 43 15.69 8.13 3.45
N LEU A 44 15.71 7.19 4.40
CA LEU A 44 16.61 7.22 5.55
C LEU A 44 17.44 5.94 5.61
N LYS A 45 18.67 6.08 6.10
CA LYS A 45 19.52 4.93 6.39
C LYS A 45 19.00 4.16 7.62
N PRO A 46 19.30 2.86 7.75
CA PRO A 46 18.80 2.02 8.85
C PRO A 46 19.12 2.56 10.25
N ASP A 47 20.32 3.11 10.46
CA ASP A 47 20.74 3.73 11.72
C ASP A 47 19.85 4.92 12.13
N LYS A 48 19.42 5.72 11.14
CA LYS A 48 18.49 6.84 11.35
C LYS A 48 17.07 6.35 11.66
N LEU A 49 16.61 5.28 11.02
CA LEU A 49 15.32 4.66 11.34
C LEU A 49 15.31 4.12 12.78
N GLU A 50 16.39 3.48 13.20
CA GLU A 50 16.54 3.00 14.58
C GLU A 50 16.61 4.14 15.60
N ALA A 51 17.21 5.28 15.25
CA ALA A 51 17.21 6.47 16.10
C ALA A 51 15.78 7.02 16.28
N ILE A 52 15.06 7.24 15.18
CA ILE A 52 13.67 7.73 15.20
C ILE A 52 12.76 6.77 15.98
N SER A 53 12.92 5.46 15.75
CA SER A 53 12.20 4.41 16.48
C SER A 53 12.38 4.53 18.00
N ARG A 54 13.62 4.76 18.46
CA ARG A 54 13.94 4.94 19.88
C ARG A 54 13.40 6.25 20.44
N GLU A 55 13.50 7.35 19.69
CA GLU A 55 12.98 8.66 20.08
C GLU A 55 11.46 8.61 20.31
N ILE A 56 10.71 8.01 19.39
CA ILE A 56 9.25 7.87 19.52
C ILE A 56 8.88 6.98 20.70
N GLN A 57 9.62 5.88 20.90
CA GLN A 57 9.40 5.01 22.07
C GLN A 57 9.72 5.71 23.40
N ALA A 58 10.59 6.72 23.39
CA ALA A 58 10.86 7.60 24.52
C ALA A 58 9.82 8.74 24.67
N GLY A 59 8.77 8.76 23.85
CA GLY A 59 7.71 9.76 23.86
C GLY A 59 8.03 11.05 23.10
N GLN A 60 9.13 11.08 22.33
CA GLN A 60 9.49 12.23 21.51
C GLN A 60 8.77 12.18 20.15
N LYS A 61 8.46 13.34 19.59
CA LYS A 61 7.86 13.42 18.26
C LYS A 61 8.93 13.81 17.23
N PRO A 62 9.10 13.06 16.14
CA PRO A 62 10.04 13.41 15.08
C PRO A 62 9.61 14.73 14.45
N GLN A 63 10.58 15.61 14.22
CA GLN A 63 10.36 16.85 13.48
C GLN A 63 10.55 16.60 12.00
N PHE A 64 9.64 17.15 11.21
CA PHE A 64 9.71 17.09 9.75
C PHE A 64 9.93 18.50 9.22
N VAL A 65 10.65 18.59 8.11
CA VAL A 65 10.77 19.85 7.35
C VAL A 65 9.51 20.00 6.50
N ASP A 66 8.75 21.07 6.69
CA ASP A 66 7.45 21.27 6.03
C ASP A 66 7.55 21.22 4.51
N GLU A 67 8.61 21.79 3.94
CA GLU A 67 8.88 21.77 2.51
C GLU A 67 9.06 20.33 2.00
N GLN A 68 9.72 19.48 2.77
CA GLN A 68 9.93 18.07 2.41
C GLN A 68 8.60 17.30 2.44
N VAL A 69 7.78 17.52 3.47
CA VAL A 69 6.46 16.86 3.58
C VAL A 69 5.58 17.28 2.41
N ARG A 70 5.52 18.58 2.09
CA ARG A 70 4.75 19.09 0.94
C ARG A 70 5.21 18.51 -0.39
N ALA A 71 6.51 18.44 -0.63
CA ALA A 71 7.04 17.85 -1.87
C ALA A 71 6.65 16.37 -2.01
N VAL A 72 6.69 15.60 -0.92
CA VAL A 72 6.27 14.19 -0.94
C VAL A 72 4.75 14.08 -1.12
N MET A 73 3.95 14.95 -0.48
CA MET A 73 2.50 14.98 -0.68
C MET A 73 2.13 15.23 -2.14
N GLU A 74 2.79 16.19 -2.80
CA GLU A 74 2.56 16.49 -4.22
C GLU A 74 2.89 15.27 -5.10
N GLN A 75 4.00 14.59 -4.84
CA GLN A 75 4.36 13.36 -5.54
C GLN A 75 3.31 12.26 -5.36
N LEU A 76 2.82 12.05 -4.13
CA LEU A 76 1.78 11.06 -3.84
C LEU A 76 0.46 11.41 -4.53
N GLU A 77 0.09 12.69 -4.55
CA GLU A 77 -1.12 13.14 -5.22
C GLU A 77 -1.06 12.94 -6.73
N GLN A 78 0.10 13.18 -7.35
CA GLN A 78 0.31 12.91 -8.78
C GLN A 78 0.20 11.42 -9.11
N ILE A 79 0.74 10.55 -8.25
CA ILE A 79 0.62 9.09 -8.40
C ILE A 79 -0.86 8.67 -8.29
N ASP A 80 -1.56 9.11 -7.26
CA ASP A 80 -2.97 8.76 -7.02
C ASP A 80 -3.89 9.28 -8.15
N LYS A 81 -3.49 10.36 -8.83
CA LYS A 81 -4.21 10.94 -9.98
C LYS A 81 -3.85 10.30 -11.33
N ASP A 82 -2.84 9.42 -11.42
CA ASP A 82 -2.41 8.87 -12.71
C ASP A 82 -3.56 8.08 -13.39
N PRO A 83 -4.11 8.57 -14.52
CA PRO A 83 -5.18 7.89 -15.22
C PRO A 83 -4.80 6.49 -15.72
N ARG A 84 -3.49 6.22 -15.90
CA ARG A 84 -2.98 4.92 -16.34
C ARG A 84 -3.27 3.83 -15.32
N GLU A 85 -3.27 4.15 -14.02
CA GLU A 85 -3.56 3.18 -12.96
C GLU A 85 -5.03 2.74 -13.02
N LYS A 86 -5.95 3.72 -13.14
CA LYS A 86 -7.38 3.45 -13.33
C LYS A 86 -7.64 2.63 -14.59
N GLN A 87 -7.02 2.98 -15.71
CA GLN A 87 -7.13 2.24 -16.96
C GLN A 87 -6.60 0.80 -16.86
N ARG A 88 -5.44 0.61 -16.22
CA ARG A 88 -4.84 -0.71 -15.97
C ARG A 88 -5.80 -1.57 -15.14
N MET A 89 -6.34 -1.02 -14.06
CA MET A 89 -7.26 -1.75 -13.18
C MET A 89 -8.58 -2.09 -13.89
N GLN A 90 -9.09 -1.22 -14.76
CA GLN A 90 -10.25 -1.52 -15.61
C GLN A 90 -9.98 -2.66 -16.59
N ARG A 91 -8.82 -2.66 -17.27
CA ARG A 91 -8.42 -3.75 -18.19
C ARG A 91 -8.30 -5.10 -17.47
N VAL A 92 -7.66 -5.12 -16.30
CA VAL A 92 -7.53 -6.35 -15.49
C VAL A 92 -8.90 -6.86 -15.06
N LYS A 93 -9.80 -5.99 -14.58
CA LYS A 93 -11.17 -6.37 -14.22
C LYS A 93 -11.93 -6.95 -15.42
N LEU A 94 -11.77 -6.38 -16.61
CA LEU A 94 -12.38 -6.89 -17.83
C LEU A 94 -11.83 -8.27 -18.20
N GLN A 95 -10.51 -8.45 -18.18
CA GLN A 95 -9.86 -9.73 -18.47
C GLN A 95 -10.31 -10.84 -17.50
N VAL A 96 -10.34 -10.55 -16.20
CA VAL A 96 -10.82 -11.51 -15.18
C VAL A 96 -12.29 -11.88 -15.43
N ARG A 97 -13.15 -10.92 -15.74
CA ARG A 97 -14.56 -11.20 -16.08
C ARG A 97 -14.69 -12.12 -17.30
N LEU A 98 -13.92 -11.87 -18.37
CA LEU A 98 -13.94 -12.71 -19.56
C LEU A 98 -13.48 -14.14 -19.27
N VAL A 99 -12.43 -14.30 -18.46
CA VAL A 99 -11.94 -15.62 -18.04
C VAL A 99 -13.01 -16.37 -17.22
N LEU A 100 -13.67 -15.71 -16.27
CA LEU A 100 -14.73 -16.32 -15.47
C LEU A 100 -15.93 -16.76 -16.33
N ILE A 101 -16.32 -15.95 -17.33
CA ILE A 101 -17.40 -16.30 -18.26
C ILE A 101 -17.00 -17.52 -19.10
N ALA A 102 -15.78 -17.55 -19.64
CA ALA A 102 -15.29 -18.68 -20.44
C ALA A 102 -15.25 -19.99 -19.64
N LEU A 103 -14.75 -19.94 -18.39
CA LEU A 103 -14.76 -21.10 -17.49
C LEU A 103 -16.18 -21.57 -17.18
N GLY A 104 -17.10 -20.64 -16.90
CA GLY A 104 -18.52 -20.96 -16.69
C GLY A 104 -19.14 -21.66 -17.90
N ALA A 105 -18.88 -21.17 -19.12
CA ALA A 105 -19.37 -21.78 -20.35
C ALA A 105 -18.80 -23.19 -20.59
N LEU A 106 -17.51 -23.41 -20.27
CA LEU A 106 -16.87 -24.74 -20.35
C LEU A 106 -17.46 -25.73 -19.34
N ILE A 107 -17.76 -25.28 -18.13
CA ILE A 107 -18.41 -26.13 -17.12
C ILE A 107 -19.83 -26.49 -17.58
N LEU A 108 -20.61 -25.52 -18.05
CA LEU A 108 -21.96 -25.76 -18.54
C LEU A 108 -21.99 -26.69 -19.76
N SER A 109 -21.06 -26.53 -20.69
CA SER A 109 -20.96 -27.42 -21.86
C SER A 109 -20.54 -28.84 -21.47
N GLY A 110 -19.63 -28.99 -20.50
CA GLY A 110 -19.27 -30.29 -19.94
C GLY A 110 -20.45 -30.98 -19.26
N ILE A 111 -21.23 -30.25 -18.46
CA ILE A 111 -22.45 -30.77 -17.83
C ILE A 111 -23.48 -31.18 -18.90
N TRP A 112 -23.71 -30.33 -19.90
CA TRP A 112 -24.66 -30.61 -20.98
C TRP A 112 -24.27 -31.86 -21.78
N LEU A 113 -22.99 -32.01 -22.12
CA LEU A 113 -22.47 -33.20 -22.80
C LEU A 113 -22.59 -34.47 -21.95
N TRP A 114 -22.43 -34.36 -20.63
CA TRP A 114 -22.59 -35.50 -19.72
C TRP A 114 -24.05 -35.94 -19.63
N VAL A 115 -24.98 -35.01 -19.49
CA VAL A 115 -26.43 -35.29 -19.43
C VAL A 115 -26.95 -35.89 -20.73
N ASN A 116 -26.52 -35.39 -21.89
CA ASN A 116 -27.07 -35.82 -23.18
C ASN A 116 -26.44 -37.12 -23.73
N ARG A 117 -25.50 -37.72 -22.98
CA ARG A 117 -24.79 -38.96 -23.38
C ARG A 117 -25.19 -40.18 -22.54
N GLY A 118 -26.03 -40.00 -21.51
CA GLY A 118 -26.65 -41.08 -20.73
C GLY A 118 -28.11 -41.25 -21.10
#